data_AF-Q4DU58-F1
#
_entry.id   AF-Q4DU58-F1
#
_cell.length_a   1.000
_cell.length_b   1.000
_cell.length_c   1.000
_cell.angle_alpha   90.00
_cell.angle_beta   90.00
_cell.angle_gamma   90.00
#
_symmetry.space_group_name_H-M   'P 1'
#
loop_
_entity.id
_entity.type
_entity.pdbx_description
1 polymer ?
#
loop_
_entity_poly.entity_id
_entity_poly.type
_entity_poly.pdbx_seq_one_letter_code
_entity_poly.pdbx_strand_id
1 'polypeptide(L)'
;MLRTTVIGRLYATLVVMKRSGKPSDTPEYKQVYLPYDTAPTPLELERERKKLQQAYYGRMEHRKLVPVKEVPLNVYTYGKEGMSLPISIFKDQQDPVIGPEWTYPGIYENKLAAQHWYTEELFSKETQNNFDSPWQKQILENQVKRRMAKVAFRMRQVNMKAVDLFQKERGSAKRGAAAAAAAGGGGGVAAEKGKAAAKKK
;
A
#
# COMPACT_ATOMS: atom_id res chain seq x y z
N MET A 1 -18.20 32.37 12.80
CA MET A 1 -18.88 31.30 12.02
C MET A 1 -18.12 30.85 10.76
N LEU A 2 -17.24 31.63 10.13
CA LEU A 2 -16.52 31.20 8.90
C LEU A 2 -15.46 30.09 9.10
N ARG A 3 -14.80 30.01 10.27
CA ARG A 3 -13.70 29.04 10.48
C ARG A 3 -14.17 27.59 10.57
N THR A 4 -15.34 27.34 11.15
CA THR A 4 -15.91 25.98 11.30
C THR A 4 -16.37 25.39 9.96
N THR A 5 -16.94 26.23 9.08
CA THR A 5 -17.38 25.84 7.73
C THR A 5 -16.20 25.52 6.80
N VAL A 6 -15.09 26.25 6.89
CA VAL A 6 -13.90 25.99 6.05
C VAL A 6 -13.24 24.64 6.42
N ILE A 7 -13.13 24.34 7.72
CA ILE A 7 -12.53 23.08 8.19
C ILE A 7 -13.39 21.88 7.75
N GLY A 8 -14.71 21.96 7.90
CA GLY A 8 -15.63 20.91 7.44
C GLY A 8 -15.51 20.62 5.94
N ARG A 9 -15.40 21.67 5.11
CA ARG A 9 -15.20 21.53 3.65
C ARG A 9 -13.88 20.84 3.30
N LEU A 10 -12.79 21.12 4.03
CA LEU A 10 -11.48 20.47 3.81
C LEU A 10 -11.46 18.98 4.18
N TYR A 11 -12.18 18.58 5.23
CA TYR A 11 -12.30 17.15 5.56
C TYR A 11 -13.15 16.41 4.54
N ALA A 12 -14.24 17.02 4.07
CA ALA A 12 -15.05 16.46 2.99
C ALA A 12 -14.23 16.26 1.72
N THR A 13 -13.42 17.24 1.31
CA THR A 13 -12.55 17.08 0.14
C THR A 13 -11.51 15.98 0.32
N LEU A 14 -10.88 15.82 1.48
CA LEU A 14 -9.95 14.71 1.73
C LEU A 14 -10.62 13.34 1.67
N VAL A 15 -11.85 13.20 2.17
CA VAL A 15 -12.60 11.94 2.09
C VAL A 15 -13.04 11.65 0.66
N VAL A 16 -13.53 12.67 -0.05
CA VAL A 16 -13.86 12.57 -1.47
C VAL A 16 -12.63 12.17 -2.28
N MET A 17 -11.47 12.80 -2.03
CA MET A 17 -10.20 12.46 -2.68
C MET A 17 -9.74 11.02 -2.41
N LYS A 18 -9.98 10.49 -1.20
CA LYS A 18 -9.65 9.09 -0.86
C LYS A 18 -10.55 8.06 -1.55
N ARG A 19 -11.78 8.44 -1.89
CA ARG A 19 -12.76 7.58 -2.59
C ARG A 19 -12.73 7.79 -4.10
N SER A 20 -12.38 8.98 -4.57
CA SER A 20 -12.25 9.31 -5.98
C SER A 20 -11.06 8.60 -6.61
N GLY A 21 -11.19 8.21 -7.88
CA GLY A 21 -10.12 7.58 -8.65
C GLY A 21 -9.93 6.09 -8.37
N LYS A 22 -10.83 5.46 -7.61
CA LYS A 22 -10.88 3.99 -7.48
C LYS A 22 -11.94 3.43 -8.43
N PRO A 23 -11.70 2.28 -9.08
CA PRO A 23 -12.74 1.59 -9.83
C PRO A 23 -13.91 1.24 -8.92
N SER A 24 -15.14 1.52 -9.37
CA SER A 24 -16.37 1.01 -8.74
C SER A 24 -16.56 -0.47 -9.01
N ASP A 25 -16.09 -0.91 -10.19
CA ASP A 25 -16.26 -2.24 -10.73
C ASP A 25 -14.89 -2.86 -11.04
N THR A 26 -14.79 -4.17 -10.92
CA THR A 26 -13.57 -4.94 -11.20
C THR A 26 -13.88 -5.97 -12.28
N PRO A 27 -13.65 -5.68 -13.57
CA PRO A 27 -13.87 -6.63 -14.64
C PRO A 27 -12.94 -7.83 -14.50
N GLU A 28 -13.37 -9.00 -14.98
CA GLU A 28 -12.58 -10.22 -14.95
C GLU A 28 -11.48 -10.21 -16.01
N TYR A 29 -10.41 -10.97 -15.76
CA TYR A 29 -9.38 -11.22 -16.77
C TYR A 29 -9.94 -12.13 -17.88
N LYS A 30 -9.56 -11.86 -19.13
CA LYS A 30 -9.87 -12.73 -20.26
C LYS A 30 -8.56 -13.23 -20.89
N GLN A 31 -8.47 -14.53 -21.15
CA GLN A 31 -7.36 -15.12 -21.88
C GLN A 31 -7.71 -15.12 -23.38
N VAL A 32 -6.90 -14.43 -24.19
CA VAL A 32 -7.09 -14.30 -25.65
C VAL A 32 -6.43 -15.45 -26.40
N TYR A 33 -5.21 -15.81 -26.02
CA TYR A 33 -4.49 -16.98 -26.53
C TYR A 33 -3.66 -17.62 -25.43
N LEU A 34 -3.27 -18.88 -25.57
CA LEU A 34 -2.42 -19.57 -24.61
C LEU A 34 -0.94 -19.27 -24.89
N PRO A 35 -0.12 -19.01 -23.87
CA PRO A 35 1.30 -18.71 -24.04
C PRO A 35 2.18 -19.96 -24.25
N TYR A 36 1.58 -21.15 -24.20
CA TYR A 36 2.25 -22.43 -24.37
C TYR A 36 1.38 -23.36 -25.24
N ASP A 37 2.03 -24.26 -25.97
CA ASP A 37 1.35 -25.31 -26.73
C ASP A 37 1.06 -26.54 -25.86
N THR A 38 1.90 -26.79 -24.84
CA THR A 38 1.81 -27.94 -23.94
C THR A 38 1.16 -27.55 -22.61
N ALA A 39 -0.01 -28.11 -22.32
CA ALA A 39 -0.73 -27.80 -21.08
C ALA A 39 0.01 -28.35 -19.83
N PRO A 40 0.18 -27.54 -18.77
CA PRO A 40 0.79 -27.99 -17.52
C PRO A 40 -0.13 -28.97 -16.80
N THR A 41 0.48 -29.92 -16.10
CA THR A 41 -0.26 -30.87 -15.26
C THR A 41 -0.81 -30.17 -14.01
N PRO A 42 -1.91 -30.65 -13.41
CA PRO A 42 -2.43 -30.10 -12.15
C PRO A 42 -1.40 -30.10 -11.01
N LEU A 43 -0.49 -31.08 -11.01
CA LEU A 43 0.58 -31.19 -10.03
C LEU A 43 1.62 -30.06 -10.19
N GLU A 44 1.98 -29.72 -11.44
CA GLU A 44 2.88 -28.59 -11.72
C GLU A 44 2.25 -27.26 -11.34
N LEU A 45 0.96 -27.08 -11.63
CA LEU A 45 0.22 -25.87 -11.24
C LEU A 45 0.25 -25.66 -9.73
N GLU A 46 -0.07 -26.69 -8.95
CA GLU A 46 -0.09 -26.60 -7.49
C GLU A 46 1.32 -26.43 -6.91
N ARG A 47 2.34 -27.07 -7.52
CA ARG A 47 3.74 -26.91 -7.12
C ARG A 47 4.22 -25.47 -7.29
N GLU A 48 3.98 -24.86 -8.44
CA GLU A 48 4.38 -23.46 -8.68
C GLU A 48 3.57 -22.51 -7.81
N ARG A 49 2.28 -22.78 -7.64
CA ARG A 49 1.42 -21.97 -6.76
C ARG A 49 1.93 -21.97 -5.32
N LYS A 50 2.30 -23.14 -4.78
CA LYS A 50 2.87 -23.26 -3.42
C LYS A 50 4.16 -22.46 -3.24
N LYS A 51 5.03 -22.41 -4.26
CA LYS A 51 6.26 -21.59 -4.21
C LYS A 51 5.95 -20.09 -4.06
N LEU A 52 4.84 -19.61 -4.64
CA LEU A 52 4.46 -18.20 -4.64
C LEU A 52 3.60 -17.78 -3.44
N GLN A 53 3.16 -18.71 -2.59
CA GLN A 53 2.38 -18.40 -1.39
C GLN A 53 3.16 -17.58 -0.35
N GLN A 54 4.49 -17.56 -0.44
CA GLN A 54 5.35 -16.84 0.48
C GLN A 54 6.34 -15.97 -0.31
N ALA A 55 6.51 -14.72 0.10
CA ALA A 55 7.48 -13.81 -0.50
C ALA A 55 8.24 -13.03 0.58
N TYR A 56 9.48 -12.65 0.28
CA TYR A 56 10.26 -11.80 1.17
C TYR A 56 9.78 -10.35 1.08
N TYR A 57 9.57 -9.75 2.24
CA TYR A 57 9.38 -8.31 2.39
C TYR A 57 10.65 -7.69 2.98
N GLY A 58 11.18 -6.67 2.30
CA GLY A 58 12.46 -6.04 2.65
C GLY A 58 13.68 -6.82 2.15
N ARG A 59 14.84 -6.17 2.18
CA ARG A 59 16.12 -6.65 1.63
C ARG A 59 17.31 -6.53 2.58
N MET A 60 17.13 -5.85 3.71
CA MET A 60 18.15 -5.67 4.76
C MET A 60 17.89 -6.58 5.96
N GLU A 61 18.46 -6.24 7.12
CA GLU A 61 18.32 -6.93 8.41
C GLU A 61 16.86 -7.24 8.79
N HIS A 62 15.94 -6.30 8.58
CA HIS A 62 14.50 -6.50 8.87
C HIS A 62 13.74 -7.26 7.78
N ARG A 63 14.41 -8.12 7.01
CA ARG A 63 13.78 -8.97 5.99
C ARG A 63 12.91 -10.03 6.66
N LYS A 64 11.65 -10.09 6.27
CA LYS A 64 10.68 -11.06 6.80
C LYS A 64 9.96 -11.81 5.68
N LEU A 65 9.61 -13.06 5.93
CA LEU A 65 8.77 -13.84 5.02
C LEU A 65 7.30 -13.51 5.29
N VAL A 66 6.56 -13.18 4.24
CA VAL A 66 5.16 -12.74 4.34
C VAL A 66 4.30 -13.60 3.41
N PRO A 67 3.13 -14.07 3.88
CA PRO A 67 2.18 -14.76 3.01
C PRO A 67 1.61 -13.80 1.96
N VAL A 68 1.64 -14.22 0.70
CA VAL A 68 1.02 -13.49 -0.41
C VAL A 68 -0.47 -13.81 -0.42
N LYS A 69 -1.30 -12.78 -0.32
CA LYS A 69 -2.75 -12.92 -0.50
C LYS A 69 -3.06 -13.01 -1.99
N GLU A 70 -4.11 -13.76 -2.34
CA GLU A 70 -4.62 -13.85 -3.72
C GLU A 70 -3.59 -14.39 -4.74
N VAL A 71 -2.93 -15.51 -4.41
CA VAL A 71 -2.10 -16.22 -5.39
C VAL A 71 -3.00 -16.83 -6.48
N PRO A 72 -2.76 -16.51 -7.76
CA PRO A 72 -3.59 -16.99 -8.88
C PRO A 72 -3.59 -18.53 -8.94
N LEU A 73 -4.67 -19.08 -9.50
CA LEU A 73 -4.80 -20.53 -9.69
C LEU A 73 -3.81 -21.06 -10.72
N ASN A 74 -3.62 -20.33 -11.83
CA ASN A 74 -2.67 -20.68 -12.88
C ASN A 74 -1.52 -19.66 -12.91
N VAL A 75 -0.33 -20.10 -12.52
CA VAL A 75 0.88 -19.28 -12.47
C VAL A 75 1.50 -19.10 -13.87
N TYR A 76 1.32 -20.06 -14.78
CA TYR A 76 1.94 -20.03 -16.11
C TYR A 76 1.29 -19.01 -17.05
N THR A 77 -0.01 -18.76 -16.90
CA THR A 77 -0.74 -17.78 -17.72
C THR A 77 -0.83 -16.40 -17.06
N TYR A 78 -0.74 -16.33 -15.73
CA TYR A 78 -0.94 -15.08 -15.00
C TYR A 78 0.16 -14.05 -15.31
N GLY A 79 -0.24 -12.93 -15.92
CA GLY A 79 0.61 -11.76 -16.11
C GLY A 79 1.81 -11.97 -17.06
N LYS A 80 1.80 -13.05 -17.86
CA LYS A 80 2.87 -13.38 -18.80
C LYS A 80 2.56 -12.97 -20.21
N GLU A 81 1.70 -13.71 -20.89
CA GLU A 81 1.38 -13.49 -22.29
C GLU A 81 -0.04 -14.01 -22.57
N GLY A 82 -0.73 -13.38 -23.52
CA GLY A 82 -2.06 -13.78 -23.98
C GLY A 82 -3.25 -13.40 -23.09
N MET A 83 -3.01 -12.83 -21.91
CA MET A 83 -4.08 -12.29 -21.05
C MET A 83 -4.42 -10.85 -21.48
N SER A 84 -5.71 -10.52 -21.62
CA SER A 84 -6.16 -9.13 -21.82
C SER A 84 -6.42 -8.46 -20.47
N LEU A 85 -5.81 -7.30 -20.26
CA LEU A 85 -5.93 -6.55 -19.03
C LEU A 85 -7.16 -5.64 -19.06
N PRO A 86 -8.04 -5.67 -18.05
CA PRO A 86 -9.25 -4.84 -17.98
C PRO A 86 -8.90 -3.40 -17.58
N ILE A 87 -8.10 -2.73 -18.41
CA ILE A 87 -7.61 -1.36 -18.24
C ILE A 87 -7.97 -0.46 -19.44
N SER A 88 -8.90 -0.91 -20.29
CA SER A 88 -9.46 -0.11 -21.37
C SER A 88 -10.16 1.14 -20.82
N ILE A 89 -9.97 2.28 -21.50
CA ILE A 89 -10.49 3.59 -21.08
C ILE A 89 -11.51 4.09 -22.10
N PHE A 90 -11.23 3.92 -23.40
CA PHE A 90 -12.12 4.39 -24.47
C PHE A 90 -13.13 3.32 -24.87
N LYS A 91 -14.27 3.76 -25.41
CA LYS A 91 -15.35 2.85 -25.86
C LYS A 91 -14.88 1.86 -26.93
N ASP A 92 -14.05 2.32 -27.84
CA ASP A 92 -13.54 1.52 -28.96
C ASP A 92 -12.19 0.84 -28.64
N GLN A 93 -11.63 1.08 -27.45
CA GLN A 93 -10.37 0.48 -27.03
C GLN A 93 -10.64 -0.95 -26.54
N GLN A 94 -10.15 -1.92 -27.30
CA GLN A 94 -10.09 -3.31 -26.82
C GLN A 94 -9.15 -3.42 -25.61
N ASP A 95 -9.45 -4.35 -24.71
CA ASP A 95 -8.58 -4.63 -23.57
C ASP A 95 -7.17 -5.01 -24.05
N PRO A 96 -6.12 -4.29 -23.61
CA PRO A 96 -4.77 -4.55 -24.07
C PRO A 96 -4.31 -5.98 -23.75
N VAL A 97 -3.83 -6.69 -24.76
CA VAL A 97 -3.30 -8.05 -24.61
C VAL A 97 -1.83 -7.98 -24.23
N ILE A 98 -1.43 -8.76 -23.22
CA ILE A 98 -0.02 -8.89 -22.84
C ILE A 98 0.71 -9.67 -23.94
N GLY A 99 1.73 -9.06 -24.53
CA GLY A 99 2.61 -9.66 -25.53
C GLY A 99 3.82 -10.37 -24.91
N PRO A 100 4.75 -10.86 -25.74
CA PRO A 100 5.90 -11.62 -25.27
C PRO A 100 6.89 -10.73 -24.51
N GLU A 101 7.59 -11.32 -23.53
CA GLU A 101 8.38 -10.59 -22.53
C GLU A 101 9.42 -9.66 -23.16
N TRP A 102 10.16 -10.12 -24.17
CA TRP A 102 11.23 -9.36 -24.82
C TRP A 102 10.75 -8.14 -25.63
N THR A 103 9.46 -8.04 -25.93
CA THR A 103 8.90 -6.84 -26.61
C THR A 103 8.73 -5.66 -25.66
N TYR A 104 8.74 -5.90 -24.34
CA TYR A 104 8.68 -4.85 -23.34
C TYR A 104 10.09 -4.30 -23.03
N PRO A 105 10.39 -3.05 -23.40
CA PRO A 105 11.75 -2.53 -23.34
C PRO A 105 12.25 -2.44 -21.89
N GLY A 106 13.47 -2.93 -21.66
CA GLY A 106 14.12 -2.86 -20.37
C GLY A 106 13.48 -3.73 -19.28
N ILE A 107 12.59 -4.67 -19.61
CA ILE A 107 11.95 -5.53 -18.60
C ILE A 107 12.97 -6.37 -17.83
N TYR A 108 13.97 -6.92 -18.51
CA TYR A 108 15.04 -7.70 -17.88
C TYR A 108 15.92 -6.85 -16.96
N GLU A 109 16.21 -5.61 -17.39
CA GLU A 109 16.95 -4.63 -16.59
C GLU A 109 16.15 -4.18 -15.35
N ASN A 110 14.85 -3.95 -15.53
CA ASN A 110 13.92 -3.59 -14.46
C ASN A 110 13.76 -4.73 -13.44
N LYS A 111 13.80 -6.00 -13.83
CA LYS A 111 13.75 -7.12 -12.86
C LYS A 111 14.90 -7.04 -11.84
N LEU A 112 16.06 -6.53 -12.25
CA LEU A 112 17.21 -6.30 -11.38
C LEU A 112 17.06 -4.99 -10.61
N ALA A 113 16.77 -3.89 -11.31
CA ALA A 113 16.80 -2.54 -10.75
C ALA A 113 15.53 -2.13 -9.99
N ALA A 114 14.34 -2.58 -10.38
CA ALA A 114 13.05 -2.14 -9.81
C ALA A 114 12.66 -2.93 -8.55
N GLN A 115 13.56 -2.95 -7.56
CA GLN A 115 13.37 -3.58 -6.27
C GLN A 115 13.37 -2.56 -5.13
N HIS A 116 13.01 -3.00 -3.92
CA HIS A 116 13.12 -2.15 -2.73
C HIS A 116 14.59 -2.02 -2.28
N TRP A 117 15.29 -1.04 -2.83
CA TRP A 117 16.65 -0.73 -2.44
C TRP A 117 16.70 0.11 -1.17
N TYR A 118 17.46 -0.36 -0.18
CA TYR A 118 17.83 0.49 0.94
C TYR A 118 19.06 1.32 0.56
N THR A 119 19.15 2.55 1.08
CA THR A 119 20.21 3.48 0.68
C THR A 119 21.60 2.98 1.05
N GLU A 120 21.75 2.34 2.21
CA GLU A 120 23.04 1.78 2.65
C GLU A 120 23.53 0.64 1.75
N GLU A 121 22.63 -0.22 1.25
CA GLU A 121 22.98 -1.27 0.28
C GLU A 121 23.44 -0.69 -1.06
N LEU A 122 22.80 0.38 -1.53
CA LEU A 122 23.23 1.03 -2.77
C LEU A 122 24.57 1.75 -2.61
N PHE A 123 24.83 2.37 -1.46
CA PHE A 123 26.14 2.99 -1.18
C PHE A 123 27.25 1.96 -1.07
N SER A 124 27.01 0.80 -0.46
CA SER A 124 28.03 -0.26 -0.40
C SER A 124 28.36 -0.79 -1.80
N LYS A 125 27.35 -0.98 -2.66
CA LYS A 125 27.54 -1.33 -4.07
C LYS A 125 28.29 -0.27 -4.87
N GLU A 126 27.99 1.01 -4.65
CA GLU A 126 28.72 2.12 -5.27
C GLU A 126 30.19 2.12 -4.84
N THR A 127 30.44 1.98 -3.55
CA THR A 127 31.80 1.96 -2.97
C THR A 127 32.62 0.78 -3.52
N GLN A 128 31.96 -0.35 -3.75
CA GLN A 128 32.58 -1.55 -4.34
C GLN A 128 32.58 -1.55 -5.87
N ASN A 129 32.04 -0.50 -6.52
CA ASN A 129 31.80 -0.44 -7.97
C ASN A 129 31.11 -1.69 -8.53
N ASN A 130 30.21 -2.30 -7.77
CA ASN A 130 29.58 -3.57 -8.11
C ASN A 130 28.04 -3.45 -8.07
N PHE A 131 27.51 -2.73 -9.05
CA PHE A 131 26.06 -2.67 -9.28
C PHE A 131 25.61 -3.86 -10.14
N ASP A 132 24.44 -4.44 -9.82
CA ASP A 132 23.88 -5.51 -10.67
C ASP A 132 23.31 -4.95 -11.98
N SER A 133 23.05 -3.65 -12.01
CA SER A 133 22.48 -2.93 -13.14
C SER A 133 23.02 -1.50 -13.15
N PRO A 134 23.39 -0.93 -14.32
CA PRO A 134 23.78 0.47 -14.44
C PRO A 134 22.73 1.46 -13.89
N TRP A 135 21.44 1.09 -13.88
CA TRP A 135 20.37 1.95 -13.36
C TRP A 135 20.38 2.08 -11.83
N GLN A 136 21.08 1.21 -11.10
CA GLN A 136 21.19 1.31 -9.65
C GLN A 136 21.89 2.61 -9.21
N LYS A 137 22.81 3.14 -10.02
CA LYS A 137 23.41 4.45 -9.80
C LYS A 137 22.37 5.57 -9.80
N GLN A 138 21.49 5.58 -10.81
CA GLN A 138 20.40 6.55 -10.90
C GLN A 138 19.40 6.40 -9.73
N ILE A 139 19.13 5.17 -9.30
CA ILE A 139 18.27 4.92 -8.14
C ILE A 139 18.89 5.53 -6.88
N LEU A 140 20.19 5.34 -6.65
CA LEU A 140 20.90 5.93 -5.52
C LEU A 140 20.82 7.46 -5.53
N GLU A 141 21.12 8.10 -6.67
CA GLU A 141 21.02 9.54 -6.82
C GLU A 141 19.60 10.05 -6.50
N ASN A 142 18.57 9.36 -6.97
CA ASN A 142 17.17 9.70 -6.69
C ASN A 142 16.83 9.54 -5.20
N GLN A 143 17.37 8.52 -4.53
CA GLN A 143 17.20 8.35 -3.09
C GLN A 143 17.86 9.48 -2.29
N VAL A 144 19.08 9.88 -2.68
CA VAL A 144 19.81 10.99 -2.07
C VAL A 144 19.05 12.30 -2.29
N LYS A 145 18.63 12.59 -3.53
CA LYS A 145 17.79 13.77 -3.86
C LYS A 145 16.51 13.80 -3.01
N ARG A 146 15.81 12.67 -2.86
CA ARG A 146 14.61 12.57 -2.01
C ARG A 146 14.92 12.83 -0.53
N ARG A 147 16.04 12.32 -0.02
CA ARG A 147 16.48 12.54 1.37
C ARG A 147 16.83 14.02 1.60
N MET A 148 17.57 14.62 0.68
CA MET A 148 17.90 16.04 0.70
C MET A 148 16.65 16.91 0.59
N ALA A 149 15.68 16.55 -0.26
CA ALA A 149 14.42 17.27 -0.38
C ALA A 149 13.62 17.27 0.93
N LYS A 150 13.63 16.17 1.70
CA LYS A 150 13.02 16.12 3.04
C LYS A 150 13.67 17.12 4.00
N VAL A 151 15.00 17.25 3.96
CA VAL A 151 15.75 18.22 4.77
C VAL A 151 15.47 19.65 4.29
N ALA A 152 15.50 19.91 3.00
CA ALA A 152 15.23 21.23 2.42
C ALA A 152 13.80 21.71 2.74
N PHE A 153 12.81 20.82 2.64
CA PHE A 153 11.43 21.12 3.05
C PHE A 153 11.36 21.50 4.52
N ARG A 154 12.09 20.76 5.36
CA ARG A 154 12.16 21.02 6.79
C ARG A 154 12.74 22.40 7.09
N MET A 155 13.86 22.73 6.47
CA MET A 155 14.53 24.02 6.64
C MET A 155 13.63 25.18 6.19
N ARG A 156 12.89 25.02 5.08
CA ARG A 156 11.89 26.00 4.65
C ARG A 156 10.79 26.22 5.69
N GLN A 157 10.32 25.15 6.35
CA GLN A 157 9.30 25.25 7.39
C GLN A 157 9.84 25.91 8.67
N VAL A 158 11.07 25.58 9.06
CA VAL A 158 11.75 26.16 10.24
C VAL A 158 12.00 27.66 10.05
N ASN A 159 12.31 28.10 8.83
CA ASN A 159 12.49 29.52 8.51
C ASN A 159 11.19 30.33 8.72
N MET A 160 10.02 29.73 8.44
CA MET A 160 8.74 30.43 8.66
C MET A 160 8.33 30.48 10.13
N LYS A 161 8.67 29.45 10.90
CA LYS A 161 8.38 29.36 12.35
C LYS A 161 9.24 28.27 12.96
N ALA A 162 9.60 28.43 14.24
CA ALA A 162 10.10 27.32 15.03
C ALA A 162 9.07 26.18 14.99
N VAL A 163 9.49 25.04 14.48
CA VAL A 163 8.69 23.83 14.49
C VAL A 163 9.51 22.84 15.30
N ASP A 164 8.91 22.21 16.29
CA ASP A 164 9.60 21.15 17.01
C ASP A 164 9.19 19.78 16.48
N LEU A 165 10.17 18.88 16.34
CA LEU A 165 9.90 17.51 15.93
C LEU A 165 9.42 16.72 17.15
N PHE A 166 8.35 15.96 16.96
CA PHE A 166 7.89 14.91 17.88
C PHE A 166 7.52 15.33 19.31
N GLN A 167 7.31 16.63 19.57
CA GLN A 167 6.78 17.09 20.88
C GLN A 167 5.26 16.90 21.03
N LYS A 168 4.54 16.79 19.92
CA LYS A 168 3.10 16.52 19.97
C LYS A 168 2.87 15.05 20.23
N GLU A 169 2.01 14.74 21.20
CA GLU A 169 1.51 13.40 21.43
C GLU A 169 0.92 12.83 20.13
N ARG A 170 1.41 11.66 19.72
CA ARG A 170 1.09 11.06 18.43
C ARG A 170 -0.21 10.29 18.54
N GLY A 171 -1.26 10.83 17.93
CA GLY A 171 -2.58 10.21 17.96
C GLY A 171 -3.54 11.10 18.73
N SER A 172 -4.49 10.49 19.42
CA SER A 172 -5.46 11.23 20.20
C SER A 172 -5.38 10.85 21.68
N ALA A 173 -4.73 11.67 22.51
CA ALA A 173 -5.00 11.73 23.94
C ALA A 173 -6.50 11.98 24.21
N LYS A 174 -7.21 12.59 23.24
CA LYS A 174 -8.59 13.03 23.42
C LYS A 174 -9.69 12.06 22.93
N ARG A 175 -9.37 10.90 22.34
CA ARG A 175 -10.40 9.88 22.02
C ARG A 175 -10.56 8.80 23.10
N GLY A 176 -9.63 8.69 24.04
CA GLY A 176 -9.79 7.83 25.22
C GLY A 176 -10.56 8.50 26.36
N ALA A 177 -10.36 9.80 26.57
CA ALA A 177 -10.98 10.51 27.69
C ALA A 177 -12.50 10.72 27.54
N ALA A 178 -13.02 10.87 26.32
CA ALA A 178 -14.46 11.09 26.10
C ALA A 178 -15.31 9.80 26.15
N ALA A 179 -14.71 8.63 25.87
CA ALA A 179 -15.40 7.34 26.02
C ALA A 179 -15.30 6.81 27.47
N ALA A 180 -14.19 7.08 28.17
CA ALA A 180 -14.05 6.74 29.58
C ALA A 180 -14.86 7.67 30.51
N ALA A 181 -15.05 8.94 30.16
CA ALA A 181 -15.90 9.87 30.91
C ALA A 181 -17.41 9.62 30.75
N ALA A 182 -17.83 8.76 29.81
CA ALA A 182 -19.21 8.33 29.65
C ALA A 182 -19.52 6.97 30.32
N ALA A 183 -18.51 6.30 30.91
CA ALA A 183 -18.66 4.97 31.50
C ALA A 183 -18.12 4.84 32.95
N GLY A 184 -17.74 5.94 33.59
CA GLY A 184 -17.16 5.92 34.94
C GLY A 184 -17.34 7.23 35.68
N GLY A 185 -18.55 7.48 36.18
CA GLY A 185 -18.87 8.69 36.95
C GLY A 185 -20.25 8.59 37.58
N GLY A 186 -20.35 7.88 38.71
CA GLY A 186 -21.62 7.72 39.42
C GLY A 186 -21.52 6.82 40.66
N GLY A 187 -20.47 7.01 41.47
CA GLY A 187 -20.48 6.51 42.85
C GLY A 187 -21.41 7.38 43.68
N GLY A 188 -22.49 6.80 44.21
CA GLY A 188 -23.47 7.53 45.01
C GLY A 188 -24.46 6.62 45.73
N VAL A 189 -24.09 6.25 46.97
CA VAL A 189 -24.96 6.14 48.15
C VAL A 189 -26.10 5.10 48.16
N ALA A 190 -25.90 4.08 49.01
CA ALA A 190 -26.84 3.45 49.94
C ALA A 190 -28.36 3.59 49.70
N ALA A 191 -29.07 2.45 49.65
CA ALA A 191 -30.05 2.05 50.67
C ALA A 191 -30.91 0.87 50.19
N GLU A 192 -30.80 -0.20 50.97
CA GLU A 192 -31.71 -1.32 51.12
C GLU A 192 -33.17 -0.87 51.33
N LYS A 193 -34.12 -1.43 50.57
CA LYS A 193 -35.43 -1.98 51.04
C LYS A 193 -36.42 -2.13 49.89
N GLY A 194 -36.92 -3.35 49.73
CA GLY A 194 -38.02 -3.66 48.82
C GLY A 194 -39.37 -3.08 49.25
N LYS A 195 -40.29 -3.01 48.29
CA LYS A 195 -41.63 -3.57 48.40
C LYS A 195 -42.38 -3.41 47.08
N ALA A 196 -43.22 -4.40 46.84
CA ALA A 196 -44.10 -4.60 45.71
C ALA A 196 -45.15 -3.49 45.48
N ALA A 197 -45.70 -3.58 44.27
CA ALA A 197 -47.06 -3.23 43.86
C ALA A 197 -47.38 -1.76 43.50
N ALA A 198 -47.73 -1.52 42.23
CA ALA A 198 -49.14 -1.39 41.82
C ALA A 198 -49.29 -1.13 40.31
N LYS A 199 -50.30 -1.78 39.73
CA LYS A 199 -50.84 -1.68 38.36
C LYS A 199 -51.13 -0.25 37.88
N LYS A 200 -51.07 -0.03 36.55
CA LYS A 200 -52.20 0.43 35.69
C LYS A 200 -51.76 0.74 34.24
N LYS A 201 -52.08 -0.15 33.30
CA LYS A 201 -53.12 0.03 32.27
C LYS A 201 -53.31 -1.29 31.52
#